data_AF-A0A7K2WQL5-F1
#
_entry.id   AF-A0A7K2WQL5-F1
#
_cell.length_a   1.000
_cell.length_b   1.000
_cell.length_c   1.000
_cell.angle_alpha   90.00
_cell.angle_beta   90.00
_cell.angle_gamma   90.00
#
_symmetry.space_group_name_H-M   'P 1'
#
loop_
_entity.id
_entity.type
_entity.pdbx_description
1 polymer ?
#
loop_
_entity_poly.entity_id
_entity_poly.type
_entity_poly.pdbx_seq_one_letter_code
_entity_poly.pdbx_strand_id
1 'polypeptide(L)'
;MGQVRTGPLLVDCEDVAWFRDQADGARGAAAALGRRTGLGERRTAELGLAVAELVTNLAKHSVDGSLLLRAVRTADTAGVEVVVVDNGPGMPDVPAARLDGVSSVGTLGIGLGAIGRLADVFDVHSRPGHGTVQLARFWPRPVPRDLSGREPAVGGLTRPISGERVCGDAWATRVDPHRPEGDTGETGGRARTRTVPDAGHAPPSATSWAALTGLASPARATGLSRSPVRPRESPRTVPVRAAVAGPGQGVMVMLCDGLGHGPMAALAGQAAVQAFRTSDSRLPEQAMQDIHRALRGTRGAAVAVARIEPDNGRLLFCGIGNITAALVTATTRSNLLSHPGIVGHQTHVPRTYEHPLPAHGALVMHSDGLTERWTPADLSGLLTHRATVLATGLMRQAGTRRDDASVVVAKELW
;
A
#
# COMPACT_ATOMS: atom_id res chain seq x y z
N MET A 1 -25.32 13.61 1.39
CA MET A 1 -24.37 14.18 0.43
C MET A 1 -22.98 13.88 0.97
N GLY A 2 -22.30 12.84 0.46
CA GLY A 2 -21.07 12.32 1.06
C GLY A 2 -19.88 13.24 0.82
N GLN A 3 -19.15 13.57 1.88
CA GLN A 3 -17.94 14.39 1.85
C GLN A 3 -16.85 13.68 1.04
N VAL A 4 -16.27 14.36 0.04
CA VAL A 4 -15.12 13.82 -0.72
C VAL A 4 -13.94 13.72 0.25
N ARG A 5 -13.42 12.51 0.48
CA ARG A 5 -12.24 12.29 1.35
C ARG A 5 -11.01 12.90 0.69
N THR A 6 -10.37 13.86 1.36
CA THR A 6 -9.19 14.61 0.87
C THR A 6 -7.84 13.92 1.13
N GLY A 7 -7.81 12.83 1.92
CA GLY A 7 -6.59 12.06 2.19
C GLY A 7 -6.16 11.14 1.04
N PRO A 8 -5.08 10.36 1.18
CA PRO A 8 -4.68 9.36 0.19
C PRO A 8 -5.74 8.26 0.05
N LEU A 9 -5.90 7.69 -1.15
CA LEU A 9 -6.76 6.53 -1.34
C LEU A 9 -5.99 5.29 -0.83
N LEU A 10 -6.55 4.64 0.18
CA LEU A 10 -6.12 3.31 0.60
C LEU A 10 -7.21 2.31 0.23
N VAL A 11 -6.78 1.16 -0.26
CA VAL A 11 -7.67 0.04 -0.58
C VAL A 11 -7.21 -1.18 0.18
N ASP A 12 -8.19 -1.93 0.67
CA ASP A 12 -7.95 -3.30 1.11
C ASP A 12 -7.98 -4.21 -0.11
N CYS A 13 -7.00 -5.10 -0.20
CA CYS A 13 -6.94 -6.13 -1.24
C CYS A 13 -7.07 -7.51 -0.60
N GLU A 14 -7.76 -8.40 -1.28
CA GLU A 14 -7.81 -9.82 -0.96
C GLU A 14 -7.55 -10.64 -2.22
N ASP A 15 -6.41 -11.31 -2.26
CA ASP A 15 -6.00 -12.16 -3.37
C ASP A 15 -6.91 -13.40 -3.42
N VAL A 16 -7.67 -13.57 -4.51
CA VAL A 16 -8.71 -14.61 -4.61
C VAL A 16 -8.21 -15.83 -5.34
N ALA A 17 -7.52 -15.64 -6.47
CA ALA A 17 -7.04 -16.75 -7.27
C ALA A 17 -5.84 -16.36 -8.14
N TRP A 18 -4.82 -17.21 -8.12
CA TRP A 18 -3.70 -17.22 -9.06
C TRP A 18 -3.92 -18.30 -10.12
N PHE A 19 -3.85 -17.93 -11.38
CA PHE A 19 -3.86 -18.82 -12.54
C PHE A 19 -2.48 -18.81 -13.19
N ARG A 20 -1.85 -19.97 -13.36
CA ARG A 20 -0.52 -20.13 -13.97
C ARG A 20 -0.59 -21.11 -15.14
N ASP A 21 0.26 -20.91 -16.15
CA ASP A 21 0.50 -21.77 -17.32
C ASP A 21 -0.71 -21.98 -18.27
N GLN A 22 -1.92 -22.13 -17.73
CA GLN A 22 -3.21 -22.18 -18.41
C GLN A 22 -4.22 -21.44 -17.53
N ALA A 23 -4.79 -20.34 -18.03
CA ALA A 23 -5.77 -19.54 -17.29
C ALA A 23 -7.22 -19.95 -17.61
N ASP A 24 -7.44 -21.25 -17.83
CA ASP A 24 -8.76 -21.83 -18.03
C ASP A 24 -9.64 -21.56 -16.80
N GLY A 25 -10.88 -21.16 -17.05
CA GLY A 25 -11.81 -20.79 -15.98
C GLY A 25 -11.56 -19.41 -15.34
N ALA A 26 -10.46 -18.70 -15.65
CA ALA A 26 -10.21 -17.35 -15.12
C ALA A 26 -11.35 -16.38 -15.44
N ARG A 27 -11.91 -16.45 -16.66
CA ARG A 27 -13.11 -15.69 -17.05
C ARG A 27 -14.31 -16.01 -16.15
N GLY A 28 -14.55 -17.29 -15.88
CA GLY A 28 -15.65 -17.73 -15.01
C GLY A 28 -15.47 -17.27 -13.57
N ALA A 29 -14.25 -17.40 -13.04
CA ALA A 29 -13.86 -16.92 -11.72
C ALA A 29 -14.00 -15.39 -11.60
N ALA A 30 -13.59 -14.64 -12.62
CA ALA A 30 -13.75 -13.19 -12.68
C ALA A 30 -15.23 -12.80 -12.70
N ALA A 31 -16.07 -13.49 -13.48
CA ALA A 31 -17.51 -13.23 -13.49
C ALA A 31 -18.17 -13.54 -12.13
N ALA A 32 -17.76 -14.63 -11.48
CA ALA A 32 -18.24 -14.97 -10.15
C ALA A 32 -17.78 -13.95 -9.10
N LEU A 33 -16.53 -13.51 -9.15
CA LEU A 33 -15.99 -12.49 -8.26
C LEU A 33 -16.70 -11.14 -8.48
N GLY A 34 -16.90 -10.73 -9.73
CA GLY A 34 -17.63 -9.51 -10.08
C GLY A 34 -19.04 -9.46 -9.48
N ARG A 35 -19.79 -10.57 -9.57
CA ARG A 35 -21.11 -10.66 -8.90
C ARG A 35 -21.01 -10.55 -7.38
N ARG A 36 -20.03 -11.22 -6.75
CA ARG A 36 -19.83 -11.17 -5.29
C ARG A 36 -19.43 -9.79 -4.79
N THR A 37 -18.67 -9.02 -5.58
CA THR A 37 -18.25 -7.66 -5.23
C THR A 37 -19.31 -6.60 -5.58
N GLY A 38 -20.46 -7.00 -6.13
CA GLY A 38 -21.57 -6.10 -6.44
C GLY A 38 -21.50 -5.44 -7.82
N LEU A 39 -20.69 -5.94 -8.75
CA LEU A 39 -20.74 -5.49 -10.14
C LEU A 39 -22.06 -5.92 -10.79
N GLY A 40 -22.77 -4.98 -11.42
CA GLY A 40 -23.95 -5.28 -12.22
C GLY A 40 -23.63 -6.18 -13.42
N GLU A 41 -24.66 -6.77 -14.02
CA GLU A 41 -24.51 -7.76 -15.11
C GLU A 41 -23.65 -7.26 -16.27
N ARG A 42 -23.95 -6.06 -16.78
CA ARG A 42 -23.18 -5.43 -17.85
C ARG A 42 -21.71 -5.28 -17.48
N ARG A 43 -21.42 -4.82 -16.26
CA ARG A 43 -20.04 -4.58 -15.79
C ARG A 43 -19.28 -5.90 -15.61
N THR A 44 -19.98 -6.94 -15.18
CA THR A 44 -19.44 -8.30 -15.07
C THR A 44 -19.13 -8.88 -16.46
N ALA A 45 -19.96 -8.62 -17.47
CA ALA A 45 -19.68 -9.01 -18.85
C ALA A 45 -18.46 -8.29 -19.43
N GLU A 46 -18.32 -6.98 -19.18
CA GLU A 46 -17.14 -6.17 -19.56
C GLU A 46 -15.85 -6.72 -18.91
N LEU A 47 -15.89 -7.02 -17.61
CA LEU A 47 -14.79 -7.70 -16.89
C LEU A 47 -14.45 -9.05 -17.53
N GLY A 48 -15.46 -9.87 -17.84
CA GLY A 48 -15.26 -11.17 -18.47
C GLY A 48 -14.62 -11.09 -19.85
N LEU A 49 -14.96 -10.08 -20.65
CA LEU A 49 -14.34 -9.83 -21.95
C LEU A 49 -12.87 -9.42 -21.79
N ALA A 50 -12.57 -8.47 -20.89
CA ALA A 50 -11.21 -8.04 -20.63
C ALA A 50 -10.32 -9.19 -20.13
N VAL A 51 -10.83 -10.05 -19.24
CA VAL A 51 -10.11 -11.23 -18.75
C VAL A 51 -9.87 -12.23 -19.89
N ALA A 52 -10.84 -12.45 -20.79
CA ALA A 52 -10.65 -13.34 -21.94
C ALA A 52 -9.51 -12.85 -22.86
N GLU A 53 -9.44 -11.55 -23.11
CA GLU A 53 -8.34 -10.95 -23.89
C GLU A 53 -7.00 -11.07 -23.17
N LEU A 54 -6.94 -10.81 -21.85
CA LEU A 54 -5.74 -10.98 -21.04
C LEU A 54 -5.22 -12.42 -21.07
N VAL A 55 -6.12 -13.40 -20.93
CA VAL A 55 -5.79 -14.82 -21.01
C VAL A 55 -5.29 -15.21 -22.40
N THR A 56 -5.93 -14.69 -23.46
CA THR A 56 -5.49 -14.92 -24.85
C THR A 56 -4.10 -14.34 -25.09
N ASN A 57 -3.82 -13.15 -24.54
CA ASN A 57 -2.50 -12.52 -24.62
C ASN A 57 -1.43 -13.35 -23.91
N LEU A 58 -1.74 -13.87 -22.71
CA LEU A 58 -0.86 -14.80 -22.00
C LEU A 58 -0.55 -16.04 -22.85
N ALA A 59 -1.57 -16.69 -23.38
CA ALA A 59 -1.39 -17.91 -24.17
C ALA A 59 -0.55 -17.70 -25.44
N LYS A 60 -0.61 -16.52 -26.06
CA LYS A 60 0.08 -16.24 -27.34
C LYS A 60 1.46 -15.64 -27.19
N HIS A 61 1.69 -14.84 -26.16
CA HIS A 61 2.85 -13.94 -26.09
C HIS A 61 3.67 -14.08 -24.82
N SER A 62 3.18 -14.79 -23.79
CA SER A 62 3.88 -14.89 -22.51
C SER A 62 4.84 -16.07 -22.45
N VAL A 63 5.85 -15.94 -21.59
CA VAL A 63 6.61 -17.07 -21.05
C VAL A 63 6.40 -17.05 -19.55
N ASP A 64 6.04 -18.19 -18.95
CA ASP A 64 5.80 -18.31 -17.51
C ASP A 64 4.77 -17.28 -16.98
N GLY A 65 3.70 -17.12 -17.75
CA GLY A 65 2.64 -16.14 -17.50
C GLY A 65 1.73 -16.52 -16.33
N SER A 66 1.33 -15.52 -15.56
CA SER A 66 0.40 -15.66 -14.44
C SER A 66 -0.65 -14.55 -14.44
N LEU A 67 -1.86 -14.90 -14.02
CA LEU A 67 -2.97 -13.98 -13.80
C LEU A 67 -3.45 -14.09 -12.35
N LEU A 68 -3.55 -12.95 -11.66
CA LEU A 68 -4.14 -12.82 -10.33
C LEU A 68 -5.48 -12.11 -10.45
N LEU A 69 -6.53 -12.74 -9.93
CA LEU A 69 -7.81 -12.11 -9.63
C LEU A 69 -7.90 -11.77 -8.15
N ARG A 70 -8.31 -10.54 -7.84
CA ARG A 70 -8.49 -10.12 -6.45
C ARG A 70 -9.61 -9.12 -6.25
N ALA A 71 -10.17 -9.13 -5.05
CA ALA A 71 -11.09 -8.10 -4.61
C ALA A 71 -10.29 -6.88 -4.16
N VAL A 72 -10.74 -5.70 -4.55
CA VAL A 72 -10.24 -4.41 -4.05
C VAL A 72 -11.39 -3.65 -3.44
N ARG A 73 -11.23 -3.07 -2.25
CA ARG A 73 -12.32 -2.35 -1.59
C ARG A 73 -11.85 -1.12 -0.83
N THR A 74 -12.71 -0.12 -0.80
CA THR A 74 -12.73 0.94 0.20
C THR A 74 -13.68 0.55 1.33
N ALA A 75 -13.96 1.48 2.24
CA ALA A 75 -15.00 1.29 3.26
C ALA A 75 -16.38 1.04 2.65
N ASP A 76 -16.69 1.71 1.54
CA ASP A 76 -18.05 1.83 1.02
C ASP A 76 -18.24 1.17 -0.35
N THR A 77 -17.17 0.73 -1.01
CA THR A 77 -17.22 0.17 -2.36
C THR A 77 -16.21 -0.95 -2.54
N ALA A 78 -16.63 -2.02 -3.22
CA ALA A 78 -15.76 -3.10 -3.68
C ALA A 78 -15.71 -3.13 -5.21
N GLY A 79 -14.63 -3.67 -5.74
CA GLY A 79 -14.38 -3.86 -7.15
C GLY A 79 -13.49 -5.08 -7.39
N VAL A 80 -13.16 -5.31 -8.65
CA VAL A 80 -12.28 -6.40 -9.08
C VAL A 80 -11.02 -5.83 -9.70
N GLU A 81 -9.87 -6.32 -9.26
CA GLU A 81 -8.58 -6.04 -9.88
C GLU A 81 -8.03 -7.32 -10.49
N VAL A 82 -7.50 -7.19 -11.70
CA VAL A 82 -6.84 -8.23 -12.46
C VAL A 82 -5.40 -7.79 -12.66
N VAL A 83 -4.46 -8.61 -12.20
CA VAL A 83 -3.03 -8.39 -12.42
C VAL A 83 -2.50 -9.50 -13.31
N VAL A 84 -1.77 -9.15 -14.35
CA VAL A 84 -1.09 -10.11 -15.23
C VAL A 84 0.40 -9.86 -15.21
N VAL A 85 1.19 -10.92 -15.18
CA VAL A 85 2.65 -10.85 -15.19
C VAL A 85 3.23 -12.00 -15.98
N ASP A 86 4.26 -11.73 -16.78
CA ASP A 86 5.02 -12.73 -17.51
C ASP A 86 6.50 -12.38 -17.64
N ASN A 87 7.28 -13.38 -18.05
CA ASN A 87 8.70 -13.31 -18.38
C ASN A 87 8.94 -13.46 -19.90
N GLY A 88 7.94 -13.12 -20.72
CA GLY A 88 8.00 -13.21 -22.17
C GLY A 88 8.95 -12.19 -22.82
N PRO A 89 8.94 -12.09 -24.16
CA PRO A 89 9.81 -11.18 -24.90
C PRO A 89 9.53 -9.70 -24.61
N GLY A 90 8.37 -9.37 -24.02
CA GLY A 90 7.94 -7.98 -23.80
C GLY A 90 7.62 -7.24 -25.10
N MET A 91 7.27 -5.96 -24.97
CA MET A 91 6.88 -5.08 -26.07
C MET A 91 7.90 -3.95 -26.24
N PRO A 92 8.37 -3.67 -27.47
CA PRO A 92 9.27 -2.55 -27.74
C PRO A 92 8.57 -1.20 -27.70
N ASP A 93 7.30 -1.13 -28.10
CA ASP A 93 6.48 0.08 -28.10
C ASP A 93 5.08 -0.25 -27.56
N VAL A 94 4.89 0.01 -26.26
CA VAL A 94 3.61 -0.22 -25.57
C VAL A 94 2.51 0.72 -26.10
N PRO A 95 2.73 2.03 -26.29
CA PRO A 95 1.75 2.90 -26.94
C PRO A 95 1.26 2.38 -28.30
N ALA A 96 2.16 1.95 -29.17
CA ALA A 96 1.78 1.41 -30.48
C ALA A 96 0.97 0.11 -30.35
N ALA A 97 1.34 -0.78 -29.42
CA ALA A 97 0.61 -2.03 -29.16
C ALA A 97 -0.79 -1.80 -28.58
N ARG A 98 -1.12 -0.60 -28.10
CA ARG A 98 -2.47 -0.22 -27.65
C ARG A 98 -3.37 0.29 -28.75
N LEU A 99 -2.82 0.67 -29.91
CA LEU A 99 -3.60 1.15 -31.05
C LEU A 99 -4.28 -0.03 -31.74
N ASP A 100 -5.57 0.13 -32.06
CA ASP A 100 -6.33 -0.91 -32.75
C ASP A 100 -5.70 -1.22 -34.12
N GLY A 101 -5.70 -2.50 -34.51
CA GLY A 101 -5.17 -2.97 -35.80
C GLY A 101 -3.68 -3.35 -35.78
N VAL A 102 -2.98 -3.16 -34.67
CA VAL A 102 -1.59 -3.59 -34.50
C VAL A 102 -1.56 -4.95 -33.78
N SER A 103 -1.26 -6.02 -34.51
CA SER A 103 -1.05 -7.37 -33.96
C SER A 103 0.21 -7.99 -34.54
N SER A 104 1.03 -8.59 -33.69
CA SER A 104 2.20 -9.37 -34.10
C SER A 104 1.84 -10.82 -34.44
N VAL A 105 0.67 -11.33 -34.01
CA VAL A 105 0.24 -12.73 -34.21
C VAL A 105 -1.28 -12.84 -34.38
N GLY A 106 -1.75 -12.95 -35.62
CA GLY A 106 -3.02 -13.59 -35.99
C GLY A 106 -4.32 -13.13 -35.29
N THR A 107 -4.37 -11.91 -34.75
CA THR A 107 -5.58 -11.30 -34.15
C THR A 107 -5.90 -9.97 -34.81
N LEU A 108 -7.11 -9.44 -34.62
CA LEU A 108 -7.52 -8.14 -35.15
C LEU A 108 -6.74 -6.94 -34.55
N GLY A 109 -5.80 -7.17 -33.61
CA GLY A 109 -5.01 -6.10 -32.99
C GLY A 109 -5.82 -5.17 -32.09
N ILE A 110 -6.96 -5.63 -31.58
CA ILE A 110 -7.90 -4.83 -30.75
C ILE A 110 -7.68 -5.10 -29.24
N GLY A 111 -6.98 -6.18 -28.88
CA GLY A 111 -7.00 -6.76 -27.52
C GLY A 111 -6.58 -5.80 -26.41
N LEU A 112 -5.39 -5.18 -26.52
CA LEU A 112 -4.87 -4.30 -25.47
C LEU A 112 -5.65 -2.97 -25.37
N GLY A 113 -6.07 -2.42 -26.52
CA GLY A 113 -6.93 -1.24 -26.60
C GLY A 113 -8.32 -1.50 -26.01
N ALA A 114 -8.91 -2.67 -26.28
CA ALA A 114 -10.20 -3.08 -25.73
C ALA A 114 -10.16 -3.18 -24.20
N ILE A 115 -9.15 -3.83 -23.63
CA ILE A 115 -9.00 -3.91 -22.16
C ILE A 115 -8.95 -2.50 -21.56
N GLY A 116 -8.17 -1.61 -22.16
CA GLY A 116 -8.05 -0.21 -21.72
C GLY A 116 -9.36 0.59 -21.81
N ARG A 117 -10.23 0.29 -22.78
CA ARG A 117 -11.57 0.92 -22.90
C ARG A 117 -12.60 0.34 -21.93
N LEU A 118 -12.46 -0.94 -21.58
CA LEU A 118 -13.40 -1.64 -20.70
C LEU A 118 -13.10 -1.36 -19.22
N ALA A 119 -11.83 -1.35 -18.83
CA ALA A 119 -11.43 -1.14 -17.44
C ALA A 119 -11.61 0.33 -17.00
N ASP A 120 -11.90 0.55 -15.72
CA ASP A 120 -11.87 1.92 -15.15
C ASP A 120 -10.44 2.41 -14.96
N VAL A 121 -9.54 1.48 -14.66
CA VAL A 121 -8.10 1.72 -14.54
C VAL A 121 -7.39 0.66 -15.36
N PHE A 122 -6.50 1.08 -16.24
CA PHE A 122 -5.62 0.19 -16.99
C PHE A 122 -4.19 0.73 -16.98
N ASP A 123 -3.24 -0.11 -16.58
CA ASP A 123 -1.81 0.21 -16.56
C ASP A 123 -1.02 -0.99 -17.12
N VAL A 124 0.03 -0.71 -17.88
CA VAL A 124 0.85 -1.73 -18.53
C VAL A 124 2.30 -1.29 -18.57
N HIS A 125 3.17 -2.12 -18.02
CA HIS A 125 4.61 -1.99 -18.11
C HIS A 125 5.17 -3.17 -18.89
N SER A 126 5.91 -2.90 -19.96
CA SER A 126 6.58 -3.95 -20.73
C SER A 126 7.92 -3.43 -21.23
N ARG A 127 8.91 -4.32 -21.24
CA ARG A 127 10.26 -4.01 -21.72
C ARG A 127 10.78 -5.18 -22.53
N PRO A 128 11.43 -4.95 -23.69
CA PRO A 128 12.05 -6.01 -24.48
C PRO A 128 12.98 -6.88 -23.63
N GLY A 129 12.79 -8.20 -23.68
CA GLY A 129 13.57 -9.19 -22.92
C GLY A 129 13.25 -9.31 -21.43
N HIS A 130 12.29 -8.52 -20.92
CA HIS A 130 11.95 -8.49 -19.48
C HIS A 130 10.48 -8.81 -19.19
N GLY A 131 9.69 -9.19 -20.20
CA GLY A 131 8.28 -9.54 -20.05
C GLY A 131 7.35 -8.35 -19.80
N THR A 132 6.11 -8.66 -19.46
CA THR A 132 5.03 -7.67 -19.30
C THR A 132 4.35 -7.78 -17.93
N VAL A 133 3.92 -6.64 -17.39
CA VAL A 133 3.02 -6.51 -16.24
C VAL A 133 1.82 -5.68 -16.70
N GLN A 134 0.61 -6.16 -16.42
CA GLN A 134 -0.63 -5.45 -16.74
C GLN A 134 -1.53 -5.40 -15.51
N LEU A 135 -2.28 -4.31 -15.40
CA LEU A 135 -3.25 -4.06 -14.35
C LEU A 135 -4.56 -3.60 -14.96
N ALA A 136 -5.68 -4.21 -14.56
CA ALA A 136 -7.00 -3.73 -14.90
C ALA A 136 -7.90 -3.70 -13.65
N ARG A 137 -8.62 -2.60 -13.40
CA ARG A 137 -9.62 -2.51 -12.32
C ARG A 137 -11.01 -2.22 -12.84
N PHE A 138 -11.99 -2.83 -12.19
CA PHE A 138 -13.41 -2.71 -12.49
C PHE A 138 -14.18 -2.38 -11.21
N TRP A 139 -14.79 -1.20 -11.18
CA TRP A 139 -15.67 -0.72 -10.12
C TRP A 139 -17.14 -0.84 -10.54
N PRO A 140 -18.09 -0.86 -9.58
CA PRO A 140 -19.51 -0.78 -9.87
C PRO A 140 -19.85 0.55 -10.57
N ARG A 141 -20.98 0.56 -11.29
CA ARG A 141 -21.48 1.74 -12.00
C ARG A 141 -22.71 2.33 -11.28
N PRO A 142 -22.82 3.67 -11.16
CA PRO A 142 -21.81 4.67 -11.53
C PRO A 142 -20.57 4.56 -10.64
N VAL A 143 -19.39 4.93 -11.17
CA VAL A 143 -18.15 4.89 -10.37
C VAL A 143 -18.30 5.89 -9.22
N PRO A 144 -18.11 5.44 -7.96
CA PRO A 144 -18.21 6.32 -6.81
C PRO A 144 -17.26 7.53 -6.91
N ARG A 145 -17.75 8.69 -6.47
CA ARG A 145 -17.02 9.98 -6.62
C ARG A 145 -15.70 9.99 -5.85
N ASP A 146 -15.62 9.27 -4.74
CA ASP A 146 -14.42 9.11 -3.92
C ASP A 146 -13.34 8.25 -4.60
N LEU A 147 -13.70 7.46 -5.63
CA LEU A 147 -12.77 6.66 -6.42
C LEU A 147 -12.38 7.32 -7.75
N SER A 148 -13.24 8.19 -8.28
CA SER A 148 -13.04 8.79 -9.60
C SER A 148 -11.74 9.58 -9.68
N GLY A 149 -10.84 9.18 -10.60
CA GLY A 149 -9.56 9.85 -10.84
C GLY A 149 -8.52 9.70 -9.72
N ARG A 150 -8.80 8.91 -8.69
CA ARG A 150 -7.89 8.66 -7.55
C ARG A 150 -7.27 7.28 -7.66
N GLU A 151 -6.03 7.17 -7.20
CA GLU A 151 -5.24 5.95 -7.27
C GLU A 151 -4.76 5.53 -5.90
N PRO A 152 -4.76 4.22 -5.59
CA PRO A 152 -4.23 3.74 -4.33
C PRO A 152 -2.76 4.12 -4.19
N ALA A 153 -2.46 4.87 -3.13
CA ALA A 153 -1.09 5.31 -2.84
C ALA A 153 -0.22 4.14 -2.36
N VAL A 154 -0.85 3.05 -1.92
CA VAL A 154 -0.20 1.81 -1.51
C VAL A 154 -0.77 0.65 -2.32
N GLY A 155 0.11 -0.22 -2.81
CA GLY A 155 -0.26 -1.44 -3.51
C GLY A 155 0.74 -2.54 -3.19
N GLY A 156 0.24 -3.75 -2.94
CA GLY A 156 1.06 -4.93 -2.70
C GLY A 156 0.46 -6.19 -3.30
N LEU A 157 1.21 -7.28 -3.27
CA LEU A 157 0.80 -8.60 -3.73
C LEU A 157 1.33 -9.66 -2.77
N THR A 158 0.59 -10.77 -2.67
CA THR A 158 1.07 -12.00 -2.04
C THR A 158 1.01 -13.13 -3.05
N ARG A 159 1.95 -14.06 -2.98
CA ARG A 159 2.02 -15.23 -3.84
C ARG A 159 2.36 -16.44 -3.00
N PRO A 160 1.51 -17.48 -3.01
CA PRO A 160 1.82 -18.71 -2.30
C PRO A 160 3.04 -19.42 -2.91
N ILE A 161 3.80 -20.10 -2.06
CA ILE A 161 4.83 -21.06 -2.45
C ILE A 161 4.23 -22.08 -3.43
N SER A 162 5.07 -22.60 -4.32
CA SER A 162 4.64 -23.60 -5.30
C SER A 162 4.00 -24.82 -4.63
N GLY A 163 2.77 -25.16 -5.03
CA GLY A 163 2.01 -26.28 -4.49
C GLY A 163 0.99 -25.90 -3.41
N GLU A 164 1.10 -24.71 -2.83
CA GLU A 164 0.13 -24.20 -1.86
C GLU A 164 -0.96 -23.33 -2.51
N ARG A 165 -2.13 -23.29 -1.87
CA ARG A 165 -3.26 -22.43 -2.29
C ARG A 165 -3.37 -21.13 -1.49
N VAL A 166 -2.73 -21.08 -0.33
CA VAL A 166 -2.79 -19.95 0.60
C VAL A 166 -1.37 -19.50 0.91
N CYS A 167 -1.17 -18.19 1.00
CA CYS A 167 0.11 -17.58 1.31
C CYS A 167 0.18 -17.31 2.82
N GLY A 168 1.34 -17.62 3.43
CA GLY A 168 1.69 -17.23 4.79
C GLY A 168 1.91 -15.74 4.96
N ASP A 169 2.30 -15.07 3.88
CA ASP A 169 2.52 -13.63 3.87
C ASP A 169 1.22 -12.84 3.83
N ALA A 170 1.24 -11.66 4.43
CA ALA A 170 0.14 -10.71 4.40
C ALA A 170 0.63 -9.27 4.49
N TRP A 171 -0.13 -8.34 3.93
CA TRP A 171 0.11 -6.91 4.09
C TRP A 171 -1.20 -6.19 4.38
N ALA A 172 -1.10 -5.03 5.03
CA ALA A 172 -2.25 -4.19 5.30
C ALA A 172 -1.85 -2.73 5.33
N THR A 173 -2.83 -1.87 5.09
CA THR A 173 -2.67 -0.43 5.26
C THR A 173 -3.81 0.12 6.08
N ARG A 174 -3.54 1.19 6.78
CA ARG A 174 -4.58 2.03 7.37
C ARG A 174 -4.08 3.45 7.45
N VAL A 175 -5.03 4.34 7.55
CA VAL A 175 -4.72 5.67 8.05
C VAL A 175 -4.82 5.62 9.56
N ASP A 176 -3.88 6.21 10.29
CA ASP A 176 -3.98 6.24 11.75
C ASP A 176 -5.21 7.06 12.18
N PRO A 177 -5.83 6.73 13.33
CA PRO A 177 -6.95 7.50 13.85
C PRO A 177 -6.41 8.88 14.25
N HIS A 178 -6.49 9.84 13.33
CA HIS A 178 -6.25 11.23 13.66
C HIS A 178 -7.39 11.68 14.55
N ARG A 179 -7.15 11.71 15.86
CA ARG A 179 -8.01 12.44 16.78
C ARG A 179 -7.61 13.91 16.62
N PRO A 180 -8.48 14.79 16.06
CA PRO A 180 -8.25 16.21 16.21
C PRO A 180 -8.15 16.49 17.72
N GLU A 181 -7.15 17.27 18.15
CA GLU A 181 -7.11 17.73 19.53
C GLU A 181 -8.41 18.49 19.80
N GLY A 182 -9.33 17.90 20.58
CA GLY A 182 -10.55 18.60 21.03
C GLY A 182 -11.90 17.89 20.92
N ASP A 183 -12.00 16.56 20.82
CA ASP A 183 -13.30 15.90 21.03
C ASP A 183 -13.21 14.77 22.06
N THR A 184 -13.32 15.14 23.34
CA THR A 184 -13.72 14.23 24.41
C THR A 184 -15.22 14.39 24.60
N GLY A 185 -16.00 13.63 23.84
CA GLY A 185 -17.42 13.43 24.13
C GLY A 185 -17.57 12.76 25.50
N GLU A 186 -18.06 13.53 26.48
CA GLU A 186 -18.52 13.00 27.76
C GLU A 186 -19.82 12.21 27.55
N THR A 187 -19.79 10.94 27.94
CA THR A 187 -20.96 10.08 28.11
C THR A 187 -21.88 10.67 29.18
N GLY A 188 -23.12 10.96 28.78
CA GLY A 188 -24.13 11.60 29.62
C GLY A 188 -24.46 10.82 30.89
N GLY A 189 -24.14 11.42 32.04
CA GLY A 189 -24.71 11.09 33.35
C GLY A 189 -25.87 12.03 33.66
N ARG A 190 -27.09 11.51 33.60
CA ARG A 190 -28.34 12.22 33.97
C ARG A 190 -28.43 12.37 35.49
N ALA A 191 -28.52 13.60 35.99
CA ALA A 191 -29.30 13.92 37.20
C ALA A 191 -29.76 15.38 37.15
N ARG A 192 -31.08 15.58 37.05
CA ARG A 192 -31.77 16.88 37.11
C ARG A 192 -32.28 17.12 38.52
N THR A 193 -32.04 18.30 39.09
CA THR A 193 -32.98 19.13 39.89
C THR A 193 -32.32 20.48 40.23
N ARG A 194 -32.76 21.60 39.61
CA ARG A 194 -33.63 22.70 40.16
C ARG A 194 -32.97 23.47 41.33
N THR A 195 -32.78 24.80 41.36
CA THR A 195 -33.57 25.96 40.85
C THR A 195 -32.77 27.28 41.10
N VAL A 196 -32.49 28.12 40.07
CA VAL A 196 -32.92 29.53 39.74
C VAL A 196 -32.34 30.72 40.58
N PRO A 197 -32.36 31.99 40.12
CA PRO A 197 -31.18 32.74 39.64
C PRO A 197 -30.93 34.06 40.42
N ASP A 198 -29.80 34.73 40.23
CA ASP A 198 -29.81 36.20 40.35
C ASP A 198 -28.71 36.91 39.54
N ALA A 199 -29.06 38.13 39.17
CA ALA A 199 -28.56 38.96 38.09
C ALA A 199 -27.17 39.58 38.31
N GLY A 200 -26.50 39.88 37.20
CA GLY A 200 -25.40 40.86 37.20
C GLY A 200 -24.42 40.74 36.04
N HIS A 201 -24.59 41.60 35.04
CA HIS A 201 -23.53 42.21 34.21
C HIS A 201 -22.50 41.32 33.47
N ALA A 202 -22.59 41.32 32.14
CA ALA A 202 -21.45 41.05 31.23
C ALA A 202 -20.38 42.16 31.35
N PRO A 203 -19.16 42.11 30.72
CA PRO A 203 -18.50 41.12 29.83
C PRO A 203 -17.01 40.89 30.30
N PRO A 204 -15.96 40.63 29.49
CA PRO A 204 -15.76 39.92 28.21
C PRO A 204 -14.78 38.72 28.31
N SER A 205 -14.54 38.10 27.17
CA SER A 205 -13.55 37.07 26.84
C SER A 205 -12.07 37.42 27.07
N ALA A 206 -11.25 36.35 27.00
CA ALA A 206 -9.77 36.25 26.90
C ALA A 206 -9.07 36.25 28.26
N THR A 207 -8.20 35.29 28.59
CA THR A 207 -6.90 34.98 27.95
C THR A 207 -6.42 33.60 28.45
N SER A 208 -6.01 32.64 27.60
CA SER A 208 -4.73 32.57 26.87
C SER A 208 -3.48 32.58 27.77
N TRP A 209 -2.73 31.47 27.70
CA TRP A 209 -1.46 31.16 28.38
C TRP A 209 -0.26 32.06 28.00
N ALA A 210 -0.50 33.16 27.28
CA ALA A 210 0.51 34.13 26.89
C ALA A 210 0.88 35.16 27.98
N ALA A 211 0.39 35.01 29.22
CA ALA A 211 0.63 35.96 30.31
C ALA A 211 1.84 35.65 31.21
N LEU A 212 2.64 34.61 30.95
CA LEU A 212 3.57 34.08 31.97
C LEU A 212 5.09 34.15 31.71
N THR A 213 5.61 34.65 30.58
CA THR A 213 7.08 34.58 30.35
C THR A 213 7.73 35.79 29.66
N GLY A 214 7.18 36.99 29.82
CA GLY A 214 7.61 38.19 29.09
C GLY A 214 9.10 38.57 29.16
N LEU A 215 9.80 38.44 28.02
CA LEU A 215 10.97 39.27 27.68
C LEU A 215 10.95 39.66 26.19
N ALA A 216 11.32 40.92 25.94
CA ALA A 216 10.96 41.74 24.79
C ALA A 216 11.93 41.71 23.59
N SER A 217 11.40 42.16 22.45
CA SER A 217 12.04 42.37 21.13
C SER A 217 12.99 43.60 21.12
N PRO A 218 13.84 43.80 20.09
CA PRO A 218 13.36 44.60 18.95
C PRO A 218 13.90 44.22 17.56
N ALA A 219 13.13 44.63 16.56
CA ALA A 219 13.36 44.47 15.12
C ALA A 219 14.52 45.32 14.57
N ARG A 220 15.12 44.87 13.46
CA ARG A 220 15.57 45.74 12.36
C ARG A 220 15.68 44.99 11.03
N ALA A 221 15.41 45.75 9.96
CA ALA A 221 15.19 45.29 8.60
C ALA A 221 16.45 45.26 7.71
N THR A 222 16.26 44.67 6.52
CA THR A 222 16.99 44.81 5.23
C THR A 222 18.18 43.89 4.95
N GLY A 223 18.23 43.39 3.70
CA GLY A 223 19.45 42.91 3.05
C GLY A 223 19.34 41.57 2.31
N LEU A 224 19.19 41.62 0.99
CA LEU A 224 19.40 40.50 0.05
C LEU A 224 20.82 39.93 0.14
N SER A 225 20.98 38.60 0.09
CA SER A 225 22.03 37.94 -0.70
C SER A 225 21.78 36.43 -0.77
N ARG A 226 21.64 35.90 -2.00
CA ARG A 226 21.64 34.46 -2.29
C ARG A 226 23.09 33.99 -2.38
N SER A 227 23.40 32.86 -1.76
CA SER A 227 24.55 32.04 -2.16
C SER A 227 24.24 30.55 -1.97
N PRO A 228 24.77 29.68 -2.85
CA PRO A 228 24.26 28.33 -3.06
C PRO A 228 24.78 27.38 -1.98
N VAL A 229 23.86 26.60 -1.39
CA VAL A 229 24.21 25.50 -0.51
C VAL A 229 24.69 24.33 -1.37
N ARG A 230 25.95 23.92 -1.18
CA ARG A 230 26.53 22.69 -1.75
C ARG A 230 25.76 21.44 -1.27
N PRO A 231 25.71 20.36 -2.05
CA PRO A 231 25.04 19.13 -1.62
C PRO A 231 25.77 18.54 -0.41
N ARG A 232 25.03 18.32 0.69
CA ARG A 232 25.51 17.59 1.86
C ARG A 232 25.30 16.09 1.67
N GLU A 233 26.30 15.34 2.10
CA GLU A 233 26.37 13.88 2.18
C GLU A 233 25.16 13.26 2.89
N SER A 234 24.89 12.00 2.52
CA SER A 234 23.78 11.15 2.97
C SER A 234 23.52 11.22 4.49
N PRO A 235 22.28 11.48 4.95
CA PRO A 235 21.99 11.58 6.38
C PRO A 235 22.08 10.22 7.07
N ARG A 236 22.81 10.18 8.19
CA ARG A 236 22.91 9.02 9.09
C ARG A 236 21.57 8.69 9.72
N THR A 237 21.23 7.42 9.78
CA THR A 237 20.10 6.84 10.52
C THR A 237 20.20 7.20 12.01
N VAL A 238 19.28 8.00 12.52
CA VAL A 238 19.26 8.37 13.95
C VAL A 238 18.24 7.49 14.66
N PRO A 239 18.64 6.67 15.66
CA PRO A 239 17.66 6.03 16.53
C PRO A 239 16.93 7.11 17.33
N VAL A 240 15.61 7.20 17.16
CA VAL A 240 14.82 8.13 17.96
C VAL A 240 14.59 7.50 19.32
N ARG A 241 15.21 8.05 20.36
CA ARG A 241 14.80 7.74 21.73
C ARG A 241 13.39 8.30 21.92
N ALA A 242 12.39 7.43 22.08
CA ALA A 242 10.97 7.77 22.19
C ALA A 242 10.42 8.50 20.95
N ALA A 243 10.16 7.74 19.87
CA ALA A 243 9.49 8.30 18.70
C ALA A 243 8.13 8.88 19.08
N VAL A 244 7.81 10.06 18.55
CA VAL A 244 6.52 10.71 18.73
C VAL A 244 5.87 10.88 17.36
N ALA A 245 4.64 10.38 17.24
CA ALA A 245 3.85 10.54 16.05
C ALA A 245 3.62 12.03 15.79
N GLY A 246 3.93 12.50 14.58
CA GLY A 246 3.65 13.88 14.20
C GLY A 246 2.16 14.26 14.35
N PRO A 247 1.82 15.55 14.48
CA PRO A 247 0.45 16.01 14.77
C PRO A 247 -0.55 15.62 13.66
N GLY A 248 -0.09 15.49 12.42
CA GLY A 248 -0.90 15.11 11.27
C GLY A 248 -1.28 13.63 11.21
N GLN A 249 -2.19 13.35 10.28
CA GLN A 249 -2.62 12.01 9.93
C GLN A 249 -1.51 11.27 9.17
N GLY A 250 -1.17 10.06 9.62
CA GLY A 250 -0.12 9.23 9.01
C GLY A 250 -0.70 8.05 8.25
N VAL A 251 -0.06 7.67 7.14
CA VAL A 251 -0.35 6.41 6.45
C VAL A 251 0.50 5.31 7.07
N MET A 252 -0.14 4.28 7.61
CA MET A 252 0.53 3.11 8.15
C MET A 252 0.49 1.96 7.16
N VAL A 253 1.63 1.30 6.98
CA VAL A 253 1.81 0.14 6.10
C VAL A 253 2.44 -0.98 6.92
N MET A 254 1.86 -2.17 6.85
CA MET A 254 2.39 -3.37 7.47
C MET A 254 2.68 -4.43 6.40
N LEU A 255 3.80 -5.13 6.55
CA LEU A 255 4.06 -6.41 5.90
C LEU A 255 4.34 -7.47 6.97
N CYS A 256 3.83 -8.67 6.76
CA CYS A 256 3.91 -9.82 7.65
C CYS A 256 4.28 -11.05 6.82
N ASP A 257 5.19 -11.86 7.33
CA ASP A 257 5.62 -13.15 6.79
C ASP A 257 5.42 -14.18 7.91
N GLY A 258 4.36 -14.98 7.78
CA GLY A 258 3.97 -15.97 8.77
C GLY A 258 4.91 -17.17 8.73
N LEU A 259 5.37 -17.66 9.88
CA LEU A 259 6.41 -18.70 9.92
C LEU A 259 6.00 -20.00 9.19
N GLY A 260 6.82 -20.38 8.21
CA GLY A 260 6.60 -21.53 7.34
C GLY A 260 5.64 -21.19 6.20
N HIS A 261 4.90 -22.17 5.70
CA HIS A 261 3.93 -21.97 4.62
C HIS A 261 2.60 -22.66 4.92
N GLY A 262 1.62 -22.40 4.03
CA GLY A 262 0.31 -23.04 4.06
C GLY A 262 -0.62 -22.48 5.15
N PRO A 263 -1.69 -23.21 5.50
CA PRO A 263 -2.79 -22.67 6.29
C PRO A 263 -2.41 -22.09 7.66
N MET A 264 -1.44 -22.69 8.35
CA MET A 264 -1.02 -22.22 9.67
C MET A 264 -0.21 -20.92 9.62
N ALA A 265 0.60 -20.74 8.58
CA ALA A 265 1.29 -19.47 8.32
C ALA A 265 0.27 -18.39 7.92
N ALA A 266 -0.68 -18.75 7.05
CA ALA A 266 -1.75 -17.85 6.62
C ALA A 266 -2.62 -17.37 7.80
N LEU A 267 -2.91 -18.23 8.77
CA LEU A 267 -3.61 -17.85 10.00
C LEU A 267 -2.82 -16.82 10.83
N ALA A 268 -1.50 -16.96 10.93
CA ALA A 268 -0.65 -15.97 11.60
C ALA A 268 -0.68 -14.62 10.85
N GLY A 269 -0.53 -14.64 9.52
CA GLY A 269 -0.64 -13.45 8.68
C GLY A 269 -2.00 -12.74 8.82
N GLN A 270 -3.09 -13.50 8.81
CA GLN A 270 -4.45 -12.96 9.00
C GLN A 270 -4.64 -12.34 10.40
N ALA A 271 -4.14 -13.00 11.46
CA ALA A 271 -4.18 -12.46 12.81
C ALA A 271 -3.40 -11.14 12.94
N ALA A 272 -2.22 -11.05 12.28
CA ALA A 272 -1.43 -9.83 12.22
C ALA A 272 -2.19 -8.70 11.50
N VAL A 273 -2.79 -8.99 10.33
CA VAL A 273 -3.61 -8.02 9.58
C VAL A 273 -4.79 -7.52 10.41
N GLN A 274 -5.50 -8.42 11.09
CA GLN A 274 -6.62 -8.04 11.93
C GLN A 274 -6.16 -7.13 13.07
N ALA A 275 -5.14 -7.52 13.83
CA ALA A 275 -4.60 -6.74 14.93
C ALA A 275 -4.10 -5.36 14.46
N PHE A 276 -3.43 -5.31 13.32
CA PHE A 276 -2.96 -4.05 12.74
C PHE A 276 -4.12 -3.13 12.34
N ARG A 277 -5.17 -3.66 11.69
CA ARG A 277 -6.34 -2.88 11.25
C ARG A 277 -7.17 -2.34 12.41
N THR A 278 -7.29 -3.10 13.50
CA THR A 278 -8.08 -2.70 14.67
C THR A 278 -7.28 -1.92 15.72
N SER A 279 -5.97 -1.77 15.54
CA SER A 279 -5.11 -1.02 16.46
C SER A 279 -5.28 0.48 16.25
N ASP A 280 -5.51 1.21 17.35
CA ASP A 280 -5.51 2.67 17.38
C ASP A 280 -4.10 3.27 17.51
N SER A 281 -3.08 2.42 17.60
CA SER A 281 -1.69 2.84 17.77
C SER A 281 -1.25 3.70 16.59
N ARG A 282 -0.66 4.86 16.89
CA ARG A 282 -0.05 5.74 15.88
C ARG A 282 1.43 5.46 15.69
N LEU A 283 2.10 4.82 16.64
CA LEU A 283 3.52 4.51 16.53
C LEU A 283 3.73 3.08 15.99
N PRO A 284 4.71 2.86 15.09
CA PRO A 284 5.05 1.54 14.60
C PRO A 284 5.37 0.53 15.71
N GLU A 285 6.13 0.93 16.73
CA GLU A 285 6.45 0.06 17.87
C GLU A 285 5.24 -0.35 18.71
N GLN A 286 4.23 0.54 18.85
CA GLN A 286 3.00 0.23 19.58
C GLN A 286 2.11 -0.71 18.77
N ALA A 287 1.97 -0.45 17.46
CA ALA A 287 1.29 -1.37 16.55
C ALA A 287 1.98 -2.75 16.53
N MET A 288 3.31 -2.80 16.55
CA MET A 288 4.09 -4.03 16.67
C MET A 288 3.80 -4.78 17.97
N GLN A 289 3.61 -4.08 19.10
CA GLN A 289 3.24 -4.71 20.37
C GLN A 289 1.82 -5.30 20.36
N ASP A 290 0.87 -4.62 19.72
CA ASP A 290 -0.50 -5.11 19.54
C ASP A 290 -0.51 -6.38 18.66
N ILE A 291 0.23 -6.35 17.55
CA ILE A 291 0.42 -7.49 16.66
C ILE A 291 1.10 -8.65 17.41
N HIS A 292 2.17 -8.38 18.16
CA HIS A 292 2.85 -9.37 19.00
C HIS A 292 1.89 -10.06 19.97
N ARG A 293 1.00 -9.30 20.63
CA ARG A 293 0.00 -9.87 21.55
C ARG A 293 -0.98 -10.79 20.80
N ALA A 294 -1.44 -10.39 19.62
CA ALA A 294 -2.39 -11.14 18.81
C ALA A 294 -1.81 -12.42 18.20
N LEU A 295 -0.51 -12.44 17.89
CA LEU A 295 0.17 -13.60 17.33
C LEU A 295 0.55 -14.66 18.38
N ARG A 296 0.36 -14.40 19.68
CA ARG A 296 0.64 -15.40 20.72
C ARG A 296 -0.23 -16.65 20.53
N GLY A 297 0.41 -17.82 20.48
CA GLY A 297 -0.28 -19.09 20.24
C GLY A 297 -0.48 -19.42 18.75
N THR A 298 -0.04 -18.56 17.83
CA THR A 298 0.12 -18.88 16.41
C THR A 298 1.53 -19.44 16.14
N ARG A 299 1.91 -19.62 14.87
CA ARG A 299 3.31 -19.90 14.49
C ARG A 299 4.25 -18.69 14.66
N GLY A 300 3.67 -17.50 14.90
CA GLY A 300 4.38 -16.23 14.85
C GLY A 300 4.69 -15.77 13.43
N ALA A 301 5.35 -14.63 13.33
CA ALA A 301 5.69 -14.01 12.06
C ALA A 301 6.93 -13.11 12.15
N ALA A 302 7.58 -12.87 11.02
CA ALA A 302 8.35 -11.65 10.81
C ALA A 302 7.41 -10.52 10.38
N VAL A 303 7.58 -9.32 10.93
CA VAL A 303 6.67 -8.20 10.70
C VAL A 303 7.46 -6.91 10.57
N ALA A 304 7.07 -6.06 9.61
CA ALA A 304 7.50 -4.68 9.53
C ALA A 304 6.30 -3.74 9.51
N VAL A 305 6.42 -2.63 10.24
CA VAL A 305 5.43 -1.55 10.28
C VAL A 305 6.12 -0.23 9.96
N ALA A 306 5.59 0.50 8.99
CA ALA A 306 6.00 1.85 8.64
C ALA A 306 4.85 2.83 8.87
N ARG A 307 5.14 4.02 9.40
CA ARG A 307 4.26 5.19 9.37
C ARG A 307 4.90 6.27 8.52
N ILE A 308 4.19 6.67 7.48
CA ILE A 308 4.60 7.71 6.55
C ILE A 308 3.91 9.01 6.98
N GLU A 309 4.69 10.06 7.21
CA GLU A 309 4.23 11.39 7.59
C GLU A 309 4.62 12.40 6.49
N PRO A 310 3.81 12.53 5.42
CA PRO A 310 4.14 13.41 4.30
C PRO A 310 4.37 14.86 4.69
N ASP A 311 3.47 15.41 5.51
CA ASP A 311 3.52 16.80 5.96
C ASP A 311 4.79 17.13 6.75
N ASN A 312 5.39 16.11 7.38
CA ASN A 312 6.61 16.23 8.17
C ASN A 312 7.86 15.71 7.41
N GLY A 313 7.70 15.27 6.16
CA GLY A 313 8.81 14.79 5.32
C GLY A 313 9.57 13.59 5.92
N ARG A 314 8.92 12.74 6.72
CA ARG A 314 9.59 11.64 7.43
C ARG A 314 8.79 10.33 7.45
N LEU A 315 9.51 9.24 7.67
CA LEU A 315 9.01 7.89 7.85
C LEU A 315 9.49 7.36 9.20
N LEU A 316 8.57 6.81 9.99
CA LEU A 316 8.86 6.06 11.21
C LEU A 316 8.76 4.56 10.90
N PHE A 317 9.77 3.77 11.28
CA PHE A 317 9.87 2.34 10.93
C PHE A 317 10.16 1.47 12.15
N CYS A 318 9.46 0.34 12.26
CA CYS A 318 9.78 -0.72 13.22
C CYS A 318 9.66 -2.09 12.54
N GLY A 319 10.75 -2.85 12.49
CA GLY A 319 10.80 -4.19 11.90
C GLY A 319 11.36 -5.23 12.87
N ILE A 320 10.74 -6.41 12.87
CA ILE A 320 11.18 -7.60 13.60
C ILE A 320 11.18 -8.79 12.64
N GLY A 321 12.31 -9.49 12.54
CA GLY A 321 12.54 -10.61 11.64
C GLY A 321 13.28 -10.20 10.36
N ASN A 322 13.02 -10.94 9.29
CA ASN A 322 13.70 -10.93 7.99
C ASN A 322 12.98 -10.08 6.91
N ILE A 323 11.91 -9.34 7.26
CA ILE A 323 11.27 -8.43 6.31
C ILE A 323 12.28 -7.36 5.87
N THR A 324 12.50 -7.29 4.56
CA THR A 324 13.32 -6.26 3.93
C THR A 324 12.46 -5.03 3.68
N ALA A 325 12.94 -3.86 4.11
CA ALA A 325 12.29 -2.58 3.86
C ALA A 325 13.32 -1.56 3.35
N ALA A 326 12.94 -0.74 2.38
CA ALA A 326 13.81 0.27 1.81
C ALA A 326 13.03 1.50 1.30
N LEU A 327 13.63 2.68 1.44
CA LEU A 327 13.26 3.87 0.70
C LEU A 327 14.03 3.89 -0.62
N VAL A 328 13.31 4.02 -1.73
CA VAL A 328 13.86 3.85 -3.08
C VAL A 328 13.55 5.10 -3.91
N THR A 329 14.54 5.55 -4.69
CA THR A 329 14.38 6.53 -5.76
C THR A 329 14.82 5.90 -7.08
N ALA A 330 14.83 6.67 -8.17
CA ALA A 330 15.37 6.20 -9.44
C ALA A 330 16.85 5.78 -9.39
N THR A 331 17.62 6.28 -8.42
CA THR A 331 19.08 6.08 -8.35
C THR A 331 19.56 5.54 -7.00
N THR A 332 18.77 5.67 -5.94
CA THR A 332 19.17 5.29 -4.59
C THR A 332 18.24 4.26 -3.96
N ARG A 333 18.80 3.42 -3.11
CA ARG A 333 18.07 2.51 -2.22
C ARG A 333 18.68 2.61 -0.83
N SER A 334 17.86 2.97 0.15
CA SER A 334 18.24 3.10 1.55
C SER A 334 17.45 2.12 2.39
N ASN A 335 18.11 1.06 2.86
CA ASN A 335 17.46 0.03 3.68
C ASN A 335 17.06 0.57 5.06
N LEU A 336 15.93 0.09 5.56
CA LEU A 336 15.41 0.36 6.89
C LEU A 336 15.77 -0.81 7.81
N LEU A 337 16.07 -0.51 9.08
CA LEU A 337 16.63 -1.50 10.00
C LEU A 337 15.55 -2.35 10.68
N SER A 338 15.58 -3.66 10.44
CA SER A 338 14.82 -4.68 11.17
C SER A 338 15.70 -5.36 12.22
N HIS A 339 15.12 -5.78 13.34
CA HIS A 339 15.82 -6.51 14.42
C HIS A 339 15.49 -8.00 14.36
N PRO A 340 16.43 -8.90 14.71
CA PRO A 340 16.12 -10.32 14.80
C PRO A 340 15.05 -10.59 15.87
N GLY A 341 14.16 -11.54 15.59
CA GLY A 341 13.10 -11.97 16.49
C GLY A 341 11.90 -12.55 15.75
N ILE A 342 10.97 -13.14 16.51
CA ILE A 342 9.72 -13.70 15.98
C ILE A 342 8.55 -13.08 16.75
N VAL A 343 7.72 -12.33 16.04
CA VAL A 343 6.54 -11.68 16.60
C VAL A 343 5.52 -12.75 17.01
N GLY A 344 4.97 -12.66 18.23
CA GLY A 344 4.16 -13.72 18.84
C GLY A 344 4.95 -14.70 19.72
N HIS A 345 6.29 -14.70 19.63
CA HIS A 345 7.19 -15.52 20.45
C HIS A 345 8.21 -14.65 21.20
N GLN A 346 9.52 -14.90 21.01
CA GLN A 346 10.57 -14.14 21.66
C GLN A 346 10.98 -12.96 20.78
N THR A 347 10.83 -11.75 21.31
CA THR A 347 11.28 -10.51 20.67
C THR A 347 11.97 -9.63 21.68
N HIS A 348 12.99 -8.88 21.24
CA HIS A 348 13.45 -7.71 21.99
C HIS A 348 12.35 -6.64 22.03
N VAL A 349 12.52 -5.64 22.90
CA VAL A 349 11.63 -4.47 22.94
C VAL A 349 11.64 -3.80 21.55
N PRO A 350 10.48 -3.70 20.86
CA PRO A 350 10.40 -3.07 19.55
C PRO A 350 10.92 -1.63 19.60
N ARG A 351 11.66 -1.21 18.56
CA ARG A 351 12.22 0.14 18.44
C ARG A 351 11.82 0.78 17.13
N THR A 352 11.42 2.04 17.21
CA THR A 352 11.12 2.86 16.03
C THR A 352 12.35 3.67 15.58
N TYR A 353 12.59 3.71 14.27
CA TYR A 353 13.64 4.49 13.61
C TYR A 353 13.00 5.55 12.72
N GLU A 354 13.59 6.75 12.70
CA GLU A 354 13.15 7.83 11.82
C GLU A 354 14.05 7.94 10.60
N HIS A 355 13.42 8.13 9.45
CA HIS A 355 14.08 8.27 8.16
C HIS A 355 13.48 9.45 7.38
N PRO A 356 14.31 10.32 6.76
CA PRO A 356 13.79 11.36 5.89
C PRO A 356 13.16 10.76 4.62
N LEU A 357 12.02 11.31 4.19
CA LEU A 357 11.38 10.91 2.95
C LEU A 357 12.12 11.52 1.74
N PRO A 358 12.64 10.71 0.80
CA PRO A 358 13.33 11.24 -0.37
C PRO A 358 12.31 11.73 -1.41
N ALA A 359 12.55 12.88 -2.04
CA ALA A 359 11.66 13.40 -3.09
C ALA A 359 11.43 12.37 -4.21
N HIS A 360 10.17 12.23 -4.65
CA HIS A 360 9.75 11.28 -5.68
C HIS A 360 10.14 9.82 -5.41
N GLY A 361 10.27 9.46 -4.13
CA GLY A 361 10.61 8.11 -3.71
C GLY A 361 9.41 7.19 -3.54
N ALA A 362 9.71 5.94 -3.25
CA ALA A 362 8.75 4.93 -2.81
C ALA A 362 9.30 4.18 -1.58
N LEU A 363 8.41 3.81 -0.67
CA LEU A 363 8.69 2.77 0.32
C LEU A 363 8.43 1.43 -0.36
N VAL A 364 9.40 0.53 -0.30
CA VAL A 364 9.27 -0.86 -0.74
C VAL A 364 9.54 -1.76 0.47
N MET A 365 8.63 -2.68 0.75
CA MET A 365 8.83 -3.76 1.72
C MET A 365 8.54 -5.09 1.07
N HIS A 366 9.33 -6.12 1.36
CA HIS A 366 9.11 -7.48 0.87
C HIS A 366 9.56 -8.55 1.87
N SER A 367 8.96 -9.73 1.79
CA SER A 367 9.41 -10.93 2.51
C SER A 367 10.70 -11.50 1.89
N ASP A 368 11.30 -12.50 2.53
CA ASP A 368 12.49 -13.18 2.01
C ASP A 368 12.19 -14.09 0.81
N GLY A 369 10.91 -14.30 0.49
CA GLY A 369 10.45 -14.80 -0.80
C GLY A 369 10.93 -13.98 -2.00
N LEU A 370 11.40 -12.75 -1.79
CA LEU A 370 12.14 -11.95 -2.77
C LEU A 370 13.61 -11.79 -2.35
N THR A 371 14.53 -11.97 -3.31
CA THR A 371 15.95 -11.69 -3.04
C THR A 371 16.17 -10.21 -2.75
N GLU A 372 16.99 -9.89 -1.75
CA GLU A 372 17.39 -8.50 -1.47
C GLU A 372 18.39 -7.91 -2.47
N ARG A 373 18.83 -8.67 -3.49
CA ARG A 373 19.92 -8.28 -4.41
C ARG A 373 19.51 -7.35 -5.55
N TRP A 374 18.24 -6.97 -5.67
CA TRP A 374 17.80 -6.02 -6.68
C TRP A 374 18.32 -4.60 -6.40
N THR A 375 18.41 -3.80 -7.44
CA THR A 375 18.95 -2.45 -7.45
C THR A 375 17.89 -1.44 -7.90
N PRO A 376 18.06 -0.14 -7.66
CA PRO A 376 17.17 0.89 -8.22
C PRO A 376 17.02 0.80 -9.75
N ALA A 377 18.06 0.35 -10.46
CA ALA A 377 18.03 0.19 -11.91
C ALA A 377 17.02 -0.87 -12.36
N ASP A 378 16.75 -1.88 -11.54
CA ASP A 378 15.74 -2.91 -11.81
C ASP A 378 14.32 -2.35 -11.79
N LEU A 379 14.10 -1.28 -11.03
CA LEU A 379 12.82 -0.56 -10.95
C LEU A 379 12.72 0.60 -11.94
N SER A 380 13.70 0.75 -12.83
CA SER A 380 13.69 1.79 -13.87
C SER A 380 12.47 1.63 -14.79
N GLY A 381 11.76 2.74 -15.00
CA GLY A 381 10.48 2.76 -15.69
C GLY A 381 9.30 2.30 -14.83
N LEU A 382 9.48 1.37 -13.88
CA LEU A 382 8.40 0.92 -12.99
C LEU A 382 7.98 1.99 -11.97
N LEU A 383 8.88 2.88 -11.53
CA LEU A 383 8.58 3.94 -10.55
C LEU A 383 7.48 4.91 -11.02
N THR A 384 7.33 5.11 -12.33
CA THR A 384 6.29 5.96 -12.92
C THR A 384 4.94 5.26 -13.03
N HIS A 385 4.89 3.94 -12.91
CA HIS A 385 3.65 3.16 -12.92
C HIS A 385 2.99 3.09 -11.55
N ARG A 386 1.75 2.61 -11.48
CA ARG A 386 0.99 2.48 -10.23
C ARG A 386 1.71 1.61 -9.20
N ALA A 387 1.46 1.84 -7.91
CA ALA A 387 2.09 1.09 -6.82
C ALA A 387 1.95 -0.44 -7.00
N THR A 388 0.77 -0.92 -7.41
CA THR A 388 0.55 -2.33 -7.75
C THR A 388 1.43 -2.82 -8.90
N VAL A 389 1.56 -2.07 -9.99
CA VAL A 389 2.39 -2.47 -11.15
C VAL A 389 3.87 -2.52 -10.77
N LEU A 390 4.34 -1.53 -10.00
CA LEU A 390 5.69 -1.51 -9.44
C LEU A 390 5.94 -2.73 -8.53
N ALA A 391 5.00 -3.02 -7.63
CA ALA A 391 5.04 -4.20 -6.75
C ALA A 391 5.09 -5.51 -7.57
N THR A 392 4.22 -5.66 -8.58
CA THR A 392 4.20 -6.85 -9.43
C THR A 392 5.48 -7.01 -10.25
N GLY A 393 6.01 -5.92 -10.81
CA GLY A 393 7.27 -5.93 -11.56
C GLY A 393 8.45 -6.36 -10.69
N LEU A 394 8.51 -5.89 -9.45
CA LEU A 394 9.53 -6.32 -8.49
C LEU A 394 9.36 -7.79 -8.09
N MET A 395 8.13 -8.25 -7.82
CA MET A 395 7.86 -9.67 -7.52
C MET A 395 8.25 -10.60 -8.68
N ARG A 396 8.07 -10.16 -9.93
CA ARG A 396 8.54 -10.91 -11.10
C ARG A 396 10.06 -11.03 -11.11
N GLN A 397 10.75 -9.91 -10.89
CA GLN A 397 12.20 -9.83 -11.09
C GLN A 397 13.01 -10.42 -9.93
N ALA A 398 12.55 -10.21 -8.69
CA ALA A 398 13.27 -10.62 -7.48
C ALA A 398 12.62 -11.81 -6.76
N GLY A 399 11.39 -12.19 -7.10
CA GLY A 399 10.65 -13.23 -6.40
C GLY A 399 11.13 -14.64 -6.72
N THR A 400 11.32 -15.46 -5.70
CA THR A 400 11.63 -16.88 -5.81
C THR A 400 10.35 -17.72 -5.69
N ARG A 401 10.37 -18.93 -6.27
CA ARG A 401 9.24 -19.88 -6.20
C ARG A 401 9.36 -20.90 -5.06
N ARG A 402 10.42 -20.77 -4.27
CA ARG A 402 10.79 -21.70 -3.19
C ARG A 402 10.21 -21.29 -1.84
N ASP A 403 9.53 -20.15 -1.79
CA ASP A 403 8.86 -19.65 -0.62
C ASP A 403 7.58 -18.89 -0.96
N ASP A 404 6.79 -18.61 0.06
CA ASP A 404 5.79 -17.56 0.03
C ASP A 404 6.48 -16.23 -0.28
N ALA A 405 5.82 -15.38 -1.08
CA ALA A 405 6.41 -14.14 -1.54
C ALA A 405 5.43 -13.00 -1.43
N SER A 406 5.87 -11.89 -0.86
CA SER A 406 5.07 -10.68 -0.76
C SER A 406 5.89 -9.44 -0.99
N VAL A 407 5.22 -8.42 -1.51
CA VAL A 407 5.79 -7.10 -1.70
C VAL A 407 4.69 -6.07 -1.53
N VAL A 408 4.99 -4.98 -0.84
CA VAL A 408 4.12 -3.82 -0.70
C VAL A 408 4.92 -2.56 -1.00
N VAL A 409 4.29 -1.67 -1.75
CA VAL A 409 4.88 -0.43 -2.25
C VAL A 409 3.96 0.72 -1.86
N ALA A 410 4.52 1.76 -1.24
CA ALA A 410 3.83 3.02 -0.99
C ALA A 410 4.56 4.16 -1.72
N LYS A 411 3.84 4.94 -2.54
CA LYS A 411 4.39 6.06 -3.32
C LYS A 411 3.34 7.14 -3.54
N GLU A 412 3.77 8.29 -4.07
CA GLU A 412 2.88 9.45 -4.34
C GLU A 412 2.16 9.93 -3.07
N LEU A 413 2.77 9.68 -1.91
CA LEU A 413 2.30 10.14 -0.61
C LEU A 413 2.98 11.45 -0.20
N TRP A 414 4.16 11.78 -0.75
CA TRP A 414 4.96 12.96 -0.44
C TRP A 414 5.69 13.50 -1.67
#